data_AF-A0A4R8XT76-F1
#
_entry.id   AF-A0A4R8XT76-F1
#
_cell.length_a   1.000
_cell.length_b   1.000
_cell.length_c   1.000
_cell.angle_alpha   90.00
_cell.angle_beta   90.00
_cell.angle_gamma   90.00
#
_symmetry.space_group_name_H-M   'P 1'
#
loop_
_entity.id
_entity.type
_entity.pdbx_description
1 polymer ?
#
loop_
_entity_poly.entity_id
_entity_poly.type
_entity_poly.pdbx_seq_one_letter_code
_entity_poly.pdbx_strand_id
1 'polypeptide(L)'
;MRPPSATRTMEFITAIKNKNARARLIAGLALGLAAVFGVTACGSNVSSPAATEDSTNAGSGTVTTRSVDELAATGLETAPPTEGPSPASGKKVWWVSCGPIAADCALPMGAAQEAADAMGIDFNTADGKLNEGGGFISALQTAIAARPDAIIVHALDCNLLKAPLREAKELGIAVLGVETTPCTGDQLFEDMIYAPEIQDTNAYFESWGIQAAEYLIAQSDGKAKVIVNEGTDSVFPPVQKGFMDTLTGCSGCEVVDTVTFTMADQVPNGPWIQRLRATLVQNPDATAVFIPSDNMSVTLGGARAAQEANPDMVVINGGSGTSSGITGVRNGDVTAIGAAHDAGWIGYAAIDSVNRLLAGEELVPEGIGVIAVDAENNLPEASDVPYESKVDWKSAYEKLWGVN
;
A
#
# COMPACT_ATOMS: atom_id res chain seq x y z
N MET A 1 47.37 -30.55 9.97
CA MET A 1 47.17 -30.51 11.43
C MET A 1 45.77 -29.99 11.71
N ARG A 2 45.07 -30.62 12.66
CA ARG A 2 43.68 -30.31 13.09
C ARG A 2 43.52 -28.86 13.59
N PRO A 3 42.29 -28.30 13.58
CA PRO A 3 41.98 -26.97 14.11
C PRO A 3 41.62 -27.01 15.61
N PRO A 4 41.60 -25.87 16.32
CA PRO A 4 40.79 -25.67 17.54
C PRO A 4 39.65 -24.67 17.24
N SER A 5 38.38 -25.09 17.28
CA SER A 5 37.50 -25.34 18.44
C SER A 5 36.71 -24.10 18.88
N ALA A 6 35.40 -24.15 18.65
CA ALA A 6 34.39 -23.26 19.18
C ALA A 6 34.14 -23.53 20.66
N THR A 7 34.26 -22.51 21.52
CA THR A 7 33.58 -22.43 22.83
C THR A 7 33.65 -20.98 23.34
N ARG A 8 32.57 -20.53 24.01
CA ARG A 8 32.18 -19.15 24.42
C ARG A 8 31.21 -18.55 23.39
N THR A 9 29.95 -18.26 23.71
CA THR A 9 29.50 -17.57 24.92
C THR A 9 28.04 -17.93 25.18
N MET A 10 27.78 -18.57 26.32
CA MET A 10 26.45 -18.79 26.86
C MET A 10 26.52 -18.29 28.30
N GLU A 11 26.24 -17.01 28.50
CA GLU A 11 26.03 -16.38 29.82
C GLU A 11 25.65 -14.92 29.58
N PHE A 12 24.35 -14.62 29.45
CA PHE A 12 23.73 -13.34 29.83
C PHE A 12 22.19 -13.51 29.71
N ILE A 13 21.65 -14.46 30.47
CA ILE A 13 20.25 -14.49 30.84
C ILE A 13 20.25 -14.46 32.36
N THR A 14 19.88 -13.32 32.95
CA THR A 14 19.17 -13.13 34.23
C THR A 14 19.39 -11.69 34.70
N ALA A 15 18.38 -10.81 34.52
CA ALA A 15 18.03 -9.75 35.48
C ALA A 15 16.93 -8.81 34.97
N ILE A 16 15.71 -9.29 34.70
CA ILE A 16 14.51 -8.42 34.82
C ILE A 16 13.38 -9.23 35.46
N LYS A 17 13.33 -9.18 36.80
CA LYS A 17 12.13 -9.40 37.60
C LYS A 17 12.21 -8.45 38.79
N ASN A 18 11.48 -7.34 38.74
CA ASN A 18 10.60 -7.01 39.85
C ASN A 18 9.54 -5.97 39.46
N LYS A 19 8.30 -6.39 39.70
CA LYS A 19 7.05 -5.66 39.53
C LYS A 19 6.71 -4.94 40.84
N ASN A 20 5.95 -3.86 40.68
CA ASN A 20 4.98 -3.27 41.61
C ASN A 20 5.50 -2.42 42.78
N ALA A 21 5.09 -1.15 42.81
CA ALA A 21 3.90 -0.70 43.55
C ALA A 21 3.90 0.83 43.71
N ARG A 22 2.75 1.48 43.46
CA ARG A 22 1.98 2.25 44.46
C ARG A 22 0.90 3.11 43.79
N ALA A 23 -0.33 2.88 44.27
CA ALA A 23 -1.49 3.73 44.10
C ALA A 23 -1.35 5.07 44.82
N ARG A 24 -2.10 6.09 44.37
CA ARG A 24 -2.80 7.04 45.25
C ARG A 24 -3.90 7.83 44.51
N LEU A 25 -5.06 7.85 45.16
CA LEU A 25 -6.24 8.69 44.92
C LEU A 25 -5.90 10.18 44.86
N ILE A 26 -6.69 10.97 44.12
CA ILE A 26 -7.30 12.24 44.57
C ILE A 26 -8.72 12.32 44.00
N ALA A 27 -9.67 12.67 44.87
CA ALA A 27 -11.08 12.94 44.60
C ALA A 27 -11.33 14.43 44.29
N GLY A 28 -12.42 14.74 43.60
CA GLY A 28 -12.92 16.12 43.42
C GLY A 28 -14.30 16.20 42.77
N LEU A 29 -15.32 16.38 43.61
CA LEU A 29 -16.71 16.86 43.40
C LEU A 29 -16.89 17.95 42.32
N ALA A 30 -18.06 18.29 41.75
CA ALA A 30 -19.47 17.85 41.83
C ALA A 30 -20.35 18.70 40.85
N LEU A 31 -21.63 18.33 40.75
CA LEU A 31 -22.82 19.04 40.20
C LEU A 31 -22.93 19.10 38.66
N GLY A 32 -24.00 18.67 37.99
CA GLY A 32 -25.35 18.31 38.40
C GLY A 32 -26.37 19.10 37.60
N LEU A 33 -27.15 18.46 36.71
CA LEU A 33 -28.58 18.71 36.53
C LEU A 33 -29.18 17.73 35.51
N ALA A 34 -30.19 16.99 35.94
CA ALA A 34 -31.08 16.21 35.10
C ALA A 34 -32.27 17.08 34.68
N ALA A 35 -32.72 16.93 33.43
CA ALA A 35 -34.07 17.30 33.02
C ALA A 35 -34.56 16.32 31.95
N VAL A 36 -35.62 15.60 32.30
CA VAL A 36 -36.45 14.70 31.49
C VAL A 36 -37.62 15.50 30.89
N PHE A 37 -38.32 14.89 29.92
CA PHE A 37 -39.54 15.29 29.20
C PHE A 37 -39.26 15.90 27.81
N GLY A 38 -39.92 15.50 26.72
CA GLY A 38 -41.01 14.57 26.51
C GLY A 38 -41.41 14.64 25.04
N VAL A 39 -41.79 13.49 24.46
CA VAL A 39 -42.35 13.37 23.11
C VAL A 39 -43.74 13.98 23.11
N THR A 40 -44.05 14.91 22.20
CA THR A 40 -45.41 15.06 21.64
C THR A 40 -45.37 15.74 20.28
N ALA A 41 -46.00 15.08 19.31
CA ALA A 41 -46.27 15.55 17.96
C ALA A 41 -47.51 16.46 17.90
N CYS A 42 -47.48 17.46 17.02
CA CYS A 42 -48.59 18.11 16.32
C CYS A 42 -47.93 18.80 15.11
N GLY A 43 -48.27 18.56 13.84
CA GLY A 43 -49.60 18.39 13.27
C GLY A 43 -50.09 19.75 12.77
N SER A 44 -49.84 20.09 11.51
CA SER A 44 -50.52 21.18 10.79
C SER A 44 -50.53 20.90 9.29
N ASN A 45 -51.72 20.53 8.82
CA ASN A 45 -52.10 20.39 7.42
C ASN A 45 -52.07 21.74 6.70
N VAL A 46 -51.46 21.79 5.52
CA VAL A 46 -51.82 22.74 4.47
C VAL A 46 -51.97 21.96 3.17
N SER A 47 -53.20 21.94 2.65
CA SER A 47 -53.60 21.28 1.42
C SER A 47 -53.47 22.24 0.23
N SER A 48 -52.90 21.77 -0.90
CA SER A 48 -53.28 22.06 -2.31
C SER A 48 -52.14 21.65 -3.26
N PRO A 49 -52.41 21.40 -4.56
CA PRO A 49 -53.33 20.41 -5.14
C PRO A 49 -52.56 19.33 -5.94
N ALA A 50 -53.27 18.29 -6.35
CA ALA A 50 -52.74 17.15 -7.10
C ALA A 50 -52.05 17.55 -8.41
N ALA A 51 -50.82 17.05 -8.60
CA ALA A 51 -50.17 16.92 -9.89
C ALA A 51 -49.94 15.44 -10.18
N THR A 52 -50.36 15.06 -11.38
CA THR A 52 -50.37 13.75 -12.03
C THR A 52 -49.06 12.96 -11.89
N GLU A 53 -49.24 11.65 -11.74
CA GLU A 53 -48.20 10.61 -11.81
C GLU A 53 -47.34 10.78 -13.06
N ASP A 54 -46.03 10.92 -12.85
CA ASP A 54 -45.02 10.51 -13.82
C ASP A 54 -43.97 9.70 -13.06
N SER A 55 -44.03 8.38 -13.24
CA SER A 55 -43.10 7.43 -12.65
C SER A 55 -41.74 7.59 -13.35
N THR A 56 -40.94 8.53 -12.87
CA THR A 56 -39.52 8.57 -13.19
C THR A 56 -38.82 7.54 -12.29
N ASN A 57 -38.47 6.41 -12.90
CA ASN A 57 -37.50 5.47 -12.37
C ASN A 57 -36.29 6.26 -11.87
N ALA A 58 -36.14 6.36 -10.54
CA ALA A 58 -34.84 6.59 -9.95
C ALA A 58 -33.98 5.41 -10.37
N GLY A 59 -33.06 5.64 -11.30
CA GLY A 59 -32.07 4.67 -11.70
C GLY A 59 -31.35 4.21 -10.45
N SER A 60 -31.68 3.00 -9.99
CA SER A 60 -30.73 2.18 -9.24
C SER A 60 -29.50 2.11 -10.13
N GLY A 61 -28.45 2.83 -9.75
CA GLY A 61 -27.15 2.72 -10.37
C GLY A 61 -26.71 1.28 -10.20
N THR A 62 -26.99 0.47 -11.21
CA THR A 62 -26.43 -0.86 -11.31
C THR A 62 -24.97 -0.59 -11.58
N VAL A 63 -24.12 -0.82 -10.58
CA VAL A 63 -22.69 -1.01 -10.82
C VAL A 63 -22.64 -2.11 -11.87
N THR A 64 -22.23 -1.76 -13.09
CA THR A 64 -21.91 -2.76 -14.10
C THR A 64 -20.69 -3.49 -13.56
N THR A 65 -20.92 -4.62 -12.88
CA THR A 65 -19.85 -5.41 -12.29
C THR A 65 -19.04 -6.00 -13.43
N ARG A 66 -17.81 -5.48 -13.61
CA ARG A 66 -16.83 -6.10 -14.49
C ARG A 66 -16.62 -7.55 -14.05
N SER A 67 -16.52 -8.45 -15.02
CA SER A 67 -16.13 -9.84 -14.76
C SER A 67 -14.67 -9.92 -14.30
N VAL A 68 -14.31 -11.06 -13.72
CA VAL A 68 -12.93 -11.35 -13.28
C VAL A 68 -11.94 -11.23 -14.45
N ASP A 69 -12.29 -11.80 -15.61
CA ASP A 69 -11.50 -11.72 -16.83
C ASP A 69 -11.35 -10.28 -17.34
N GLU A 70 -12.42 -9.48 -17.29
CA GLU A 70 -12.34 -8.07 -17.67
C GLU A 70 -11.43 -7.28 -16.72
N LEU A 71 -11.52 -7.51 -15.41
CA LEU A 71 -10.64 -6.88 -14.42
C LEU A 71 -9.18 -7.26 -14.63
N ALA A 72 -8.90 -8.53 -14.91
CA ALA A 72 -7.55 -9.01 -15.18
C ALA A 72 -7.02 -8.59 -16.56
N ALA A 73 -7.90 -8.30 -17.54
CA ALA A 73 -7.51 -7.81 -18.86
C ALA A 73 -7.33 -6.29 -18.93
N THR A 74 -8.04 -5.52 -18.09
CA THR A 74 -8.17 -4.04 -18.18
C THR A 74 -7.58 -3.31 -16.97
N GLY A 75 -6.48 -3.82 -16.42
CA GLY A 75 -5.73 -3.15 -15.34
C GLY A 75 -5.41 -1.68 -15.66
N LEU A 76 -4.86 -0.96 -14.67
CA LEU A 76 -4.68 0.49 -14.77
C LEU A 76 -3.34 0.90 -15.43
N GLU A 77 -2.59 -0.08 -15.97
CA GLU A 77 -1.35 0.18 -16.68
C GLU A 77 -1.63 0.95 -17.99
N THR A 78 -0.80 1.95 -18.27
CA THR A 78 -0.84 2.72 -19.52
C THR A 78 0.57 2.88 -20.08
N ALA A 79 0.73 3.43 -21.29
CA ALA A 79 2.07 3.60 -21.85
C ALA A 79 2.89 4.62 -21.02
N PRO A 80 4.20 4.38 -20.81
CA PRO A 80 5.10 5.39 -20.26
C PRO A 80 5.12 6.66 -21.12
N PRO A 81 5.63 7.78 -20.59
CA PRO A 81 5.82 8.98 -21.38
C PRO A 81 6.73 8.70 -22.59
N THR A 82 6.50 9.43 -23.69
CA THR A 82 7.29 9.31 -24.93
C THR A 82 8.22 10.49 -25.18
N GLU A 83 8.09 11.55 -24.39
CA GLU A 83 8.88 12.78 -24.47
C GLU A 83 9.27 13.19 -23.05
N GLY A 84 10.47 13.74 -22.90
CA GLY A 84 10.98 14.22 -21.63
C GLY A 84 12.28 14.99 -21.80
N PRO A 85 12.83 15.52 -20.69
CA PRO A 85 14.06 16.30 -20.73
C PRO A 85 15.26 15.42 -21.05
N SER A 86 16.31 16.04 -21.60
CA SER A 86 17.60 15.35 -21.75
C SER A 86 18.10 14.85 -20.39
N PRO A 87 18.79 13.70 -20.33
CA PRO A 87 19.26 13.13 -19.07
C PRO A 87 20.07 14.12 -18.24
N ALA A 88 19.74 14.21 -16.95
CA ALA A 88 20.42 15.00 -15.93
C ALA A 88 21.81 14.43 -15.56
N SER A 89 22.64 14.14 -16.56
CA SER A 89 23.95 13.53 -16.39
C SER A 89 24.84 14.35 -15.44
N GLY A 90 25.49 13.66 -14.51
CA GLY A 90 26.36 14.24 -13.47
C GLY A 90 25.62 14.88 -12.30
N LYS A 91 24.27 14.91 -12.31
CA LYS A 91 23.49 15.32 -11.14
C LYS A 91 23.55 14.26 -10.05
N LYS A 92 23.52 14.69 -8.80
CA LYS A 92 23.57 13.81 -7.64
C LYS A 92 22.17 13.56 -7.10
N VAL A 93 21.75 12.30 -7.09
CA VAL A 93 20.43 11.87 -6.62
C VAL A 93 20.59 10.87 -5.49
N TRP A 94 19.79 11.02 -4.44
CA TRP A 94 19.76 10.09 -3.31
C TRP A 94 18.41 9.40 -3.19
N TRP A 95 18.41 8.08 -3.10
CA TRP A 95 17.22 7.29 -2.78
C TRP A 95 17.23 6.88 -1.31
N VAL A 96 16.25 7.38 -0.56
CA VAL A 96 15.99 6.97 0.83
C VAL A 96 14.92 5.88 0.80
N SER A 97 15.34 4.62 0.90
CA SER A 97 14.45 3.45 0.84
C SER A 97 13.84 3.16 2.21
N CYS A 98 12.59 2.66 2.23
CA CYS A 98 11.96 2.09 3.41
C CYS A 98 12.81 0.98 4.08
N GLY A 99 13.59 0.22 3.31
CA GLY A 99 14.51 -0.75 3.85
C GLY A 99 14.65 -1.98 2.95
N PRO A 100 15.76 -2.17 2.23
CA PRO A 100 15.91 -3.16 1.17
C PRO A 100 16.02 -4.61 1.67
N ILE A 101 15.81 -4.84 2.98
CA ILE A 101 15.55 -6.18 3.49
C ILE A 101 14.17 -6.71 3.03
N ALA A 102 13.24 -5.81 2.72
CA ALA A 102 11.95 -6.13 2.10
C ALA A 102 12.06 -6.02 0.57
N ALA A 103 11.50 -7.00 -0.15
CA ALA A 103 11.55 -7.04 -1.62
C ALA A 103 10.89 -5.81 -2.26
N ASP A 104 9.73 -5.37 -1.73
CA ASP A 104 9.02 -4.17 -2.19
C ASP A 104 9.86 -2.89 -2.04
N CYS A 105 10.80 -2.85 -1.09
CA CYS A 105 11.74 -1.74 -0.93
C CYS A 105 12.99 -1.87 -1.82
N ALA A 106 13.41 -3.11 -2.10
CA ALA A 106 14.67 -3.40 -2.78
C ALA A 106 14.55 -3.33 -4.32
N LEU A 107 13.45 -3.84 -4.87
CA LEU A 107 13.25 -3.93 -6.32
C LEU A 107 13.18 -2.54 -6.99
N PRO A 108 12.35 -1.58 -6.52
CA PRO A 108 12.32 -0.24 -7.11
C PRO A 108 13.65 0.48 -6.96
N MET A 109 14.32 0.35 -5.81
CA MET A 109 15.63 0.96 -5.57
C MET A 109 16.71 0.41 -6.52
N GLY A 110 16.71 -0.91 -6.77
CA GLY A 110 17.64 -1.54 -7.71
C GLY A 110 17.40 -1.10 -9.15
N ALA A 111 16.13 -1.03 -9.57
CA ALA A 111 15.78 -0.54 -10.90
C ALA A 111 16.07 0.96 -11.07
N ALA A 112 15.89 1.76 -10.02
CA ALA A 112 16.29 3.18 -10.02
C ALA A 112 17.82 3.35 -10.18
N GLN A 113 18.63 2.50 -9.54
CA GLN A 113 20.07 2.50 -9.77
C GLN A 113 20.39 2.20 -11.24
N GLU A 114 19.74 1.20 -11.84
CA GLU A 114 19.95 0.85 -13.26
C GLU A 114 19.58 2.01 -14.20
N ALA A 115 18.42 2.64 -14.00
CA ALA A 115 18.00 3.82 -14.75
C ALA A 115 18.97 4.99 -14.58
N ALA A 116 19.41 5.27 -13.35
CA ALA A 116 20.36 6.33 -13.08
C ALA A 116 21.72 6.09 -13.76
N ASP A 117 22.21 4.86 -13.76
CA ASP A 117 23.45 4.47 -14.46
C ASP A 117 23.32 4.72 -15.97
N ALA A 118 22.18 4.35 -16.58
CA ALA A 118 21.92 4.58 -18.00
C ALA A 118 21.90 6.08 -18.35
N MET A 119 21.37 6.92 -17.46
CA MET A 119 21.30 8.37 -17.62
C MET A 119 22.58 9.12 -17.20
N GLY A 120 23.56 8.41 -16.63
CA GLY A 120 24.78 8.98 -16.08
C GLY A 120 24.55 9.88 -14.86
N ILE A 121 23.55 9.59 -14.04
CA ILE A 121 23.24 10.27 -12.78
C ILE A 121 24.09 9.65 -11.66
N ASP A 122 24.68 10.48 -10.79
CA ASP A 122 25.40 10.02 -9.59
C ASP A 122 24.38 9.61 -8.50
N PHE A 123 24.01 8.33 -8.52
CA PHE A 123 22.99 7.78 -7.64
C PHE A 123 23.58 7.15 -6.38
N ASN A 124 22.97 7.47 -5.25
CA ASN A 124 23.37 6.98 -3.94
C ASN A 124 22.12 6.55 -3.16
N THR A 125 22.29 5.65 -2.20
CA THR A 125 21.17 5.10 -1.42
C THR A 125 21.36 5.31 0.07
N ALA A 126 20.27 5.54 0.80
CA ALA A 126 20.21 5.49 2.25
C ALA A 126 19.14 4.50 2.71
N ASP A 127 19.52 3.57 3.59
CA ASP A 127 18.63 2.53 4.12
C ASP A 127 17.86 3.02 5.34
N GLY A 128 16.53 3.09 5.22
CA GLY A 128 15.60 3.46 6.27
C GLY A 128 15.35 2.37 7.32
N LYS A 129 15.83 1.14 7.10
CA LYS A 129 15.82 0.00 8.05
C LYS A 129 14.45 -0.33 8.61
N LEU A 130 13.39 -0.19 7.81
CA LEU A 130 12.00 -0.36 8.25
C LEU A 130 11.68 0.47 9.50
N ASN A 131 12.32 1.64 9.61
CA ASN A 131 12.25 2.57 10.72
C ASN A 131 12.81 2.05 12.06
N GLU A 132 13.56 0.94 12.08
CA GLU A 132 14.20 0.44 13.30
C GLU A 132 15.08 1.54 13.93
N GLY A 133 14.81 1.88 15.19
CA GLY A 133 15.55 2.91 15.92
C GLY A 133 15.44 4.33 15.34
N GLY A 134 14.40 4.62 14.54
CA GLY A 134 14.28 5.90 13.82
C GLY A 134 15.10 5.94 12.52
N GLY A 135 15.31 4.79 11.89
CA GLY A 135 16.10 4.62 10.67
C GLY A 135 15.68 5.55 9.53
N PHE A 136 14.38 5.83 9.37
CA PHE A 136 13.87 6.73 8.34
C PHE A 136 14.46 8.15 8.44
N ILE A 137 14.43 8.73 9.64
CA ILE A 137 14.97 10.08 9.90
C ILE A 137 16.48 10.08 9.68
N SER A 138 17.19 9.05 10.18
CA SER A 138 18.65 8.97 10.07
C SER A 138 19.12 8.82 8.62
N ALA A 139 18.38 8.05 7.82
CA ALA A 139 18.66 7.85 6.40
C ALA A 139 18.43 9.14 5.60
N LEU A 140 17.29 9.83 5.83
CA LEU A 140 17.00 11.10 5.18
C LEU A 140 18.02 12.19 5.57
N GLN A 141 18.42 12.27 6.85
CA GLN A 141 19.47 13.20 7.27
C GLN A 141 20.82 12.90 6.62
N THR A 142 21.16 11.62 6.43
CA THR A 142 22.38 11.22 5.70
C THR A 142 22.35 11.72 4.26
N ALA A 143 21.21 11.57 3.58
CA ALA A 143 21.01 12.09 2.23
C ALA A 143 21.12 13.62 2.17
N ILE A 144 20.43 14.33 3.07
CA ILE A 144 20.46 15.80 3.14
C ILE A 144 21.87 16.34 3.39
N ALA A 145 22.62 15.72 4.30
CA ALA A 145 24.00 16.09 4.62
C ALA A 145 24.93 15.96 3.39
N ALA A 146 24.61 15.07 2.45
CA ALA A 146 25.34 14.89 1.21
C ALA A 146 25.08 15.99 0.16
N ARG A 147 24.12 16.91 0.43
CA ARG A 147 23.70 18.03 -0.43
C ARG A 147 23.48 17.63 -1.90
N PRO A 148 22.64 16.61 -2.17
CA PRO A 148 22.32 16.21 -3.54
C PRO A 148 21.49 17.29 -4.25
N ASP A 149 21.37 17.14 -5.57
CA ASP A 149 20.44 17.94 -6.37
C ASP A 149 18.98 17.49 -6.12
N ALA A 150 18.76 16.19 -5.91
CA ALA A 150 17.45 15.64 -5.58
C ALA A 150 17.51 14.46 -4.59
N ILE A 151 16.40 14.26 -3.86
CA ILE A 151 16.16 13.11 -2.99
C ILE A 151 14.84 12.44 -3.41
N ILE A 152 14.86 11.12 -3.50
CA ILE A 152 13.66 10.28 -3.59
C ILE A 152 13.41 9.70 -2.21
N VAL A 153 12.23 9.91 -1.65
CA VAL A 153 11.77 9.22 -0.43
C VAL A 153 10.80 8.11 -0.84
N HIS A 154 11.13 6.86 -0.53
CA HIS A 154 10.41 5.68 -1.03
C HIS A 154 9.76 4.85 0.08
N ALA A 155 8.42 4.89 0.17
CA ALA A 155 7.61 4.19 1.15
C ALA A 155 7.92 4.54 2.62
N LEU A 156 8.03 5.84 2.92
CA LEU A 156 8.20 6.37 4.28
C LEU A 156 6.90 7.05 4.75
N ASP A 157 6.66 7.08 6.06
CA ASP A 157 5.61 7.94 6.64
C ASP A 157 6.12 9.40 6.69
N CYS A 158 5.59 10.25 5.80
CA CYS A 158 5.96 11.66 5.73
C CYS A 158 5.76 12.40 7.06
N ASN A 159 4.77 12.01 7.88
CA ASN A 159 4.51 12.69 9.14
C ASN A 159 5.67 12.53 10.14
N LEU A 160 6.47 11.47 10.01
CA LEU A 160 7.70 11.28 10.79
C LEU A 160 8.89 12.11 10.27
N LEU A 161 8.80 12.62 9.04
CA LEU A 161 9.90 13.24 8.30
C LEU A 161 9.74 14.75 8.11
N LYS A 162 8.68 15.37 8.62
CA LYS A 162 8.39 16.79 8.39
C LYS A 162 9.57 17.73 8.65
N ALA A 163 10.29 17.52 9.75
CA ALA A 163 11.43 18.36 10.10
C ALA A 163 12.59 18.24 9.09
N PRO A 164 13.16 17.05 8.82
CA PRO A 164 14.21 16.92 7.80
C PRO A 164 13.73 17.27 6.38
N LEU A 165 12.47 17.03 6.02
CA LEU A 165 11.96 17.45 4.70
C LEU A 165 11.87 18.98 4.56
N ARG A 166 11.52 19.71 5.64
CA ARG A 166 11.61 21.19 5.64
C ARG A 166 13.06 21.66 5.49
N GLU A 167 14.00 20.99 6.15
CA GLU A 167 15.43 21.27 5.97
C GLU A 167 15.85 21.07 4.50
N ALA A 168 15.48 19.94 3.87
CA ALA A 168 15.77 19.70 2.46
C ALA A 168 15.24 20.83 1.55
N LYS A 169 13.99 21.27 1.80
CA LYS A 169 13.35 22.39 1.09
C LYS A 169 14.08 23.72 1.29
N GLU A 170 14.49 24.03 2.52
CA GLU A 170 15.28 25.24 2.84
C GLU A 170 16.66 25.24 2.16
N LEU A 171 17.23 24.05 1.93
CA LEU A 171 18.49 23.87 1.22
C LEU A 171 18.35 23.86 -0.31
N GLY A 172 17.12 23.94 -0.84
CA GLY A 172 16.84 23.92 -2.27
C GLY A 172 17.01 22.54 -2.91
N ILE A 173 16.94 21.46 -2.13
CA ILE A 173 17.02 20.09 -2.63
C ILE A 173 15.64 19.70 -3.16
N ALA A 174 15.54 19.25 -4.41
CA ALA A 174 14.29 18.71 -4.94
C ALA A 174 13.94 17.40 -4.22
N VAL A 175 12.68 17.19 -3.84
CA VAL A 175 12.25 15.96 -3.19
C VAL A 175 11.06 15.37 -3.94
N LEU A 176 11.20 14.11 -4.36
CA LEU A 176 10.13 13.30 -4.95
C LEU A 176 9.66 12.26 -3.91
N GLY A 177 8.36 12.19 -3.68
CA GLY A 177 7.72 11.09 -2.96
C GLY A 177 7.35 9.96 -3.91
N VAL A 178 7.80 8.75 -3.58
CA VAL A 178 7.42 7.52 -4.28
C VAL A 178 6.87 6.58 -3.22
N GLU A 179 5.64 6.11 -3.40
CA GLU A 179 4.89 5.30 -2.44
C GLU A 179 4.88 5.89 -1.01
N THR A 180 5.14 7.19 -0.89
CA THR A 180 5.24 7.94 0.35
C THR A 180 4.01 8.83 0.44
N THR A 181 3.07 8.49 1.32
CA THR A 181 1.85 9.30 1.49
C THR A 181 2.20 10.74 1.85
N PRO A 182 1.53 11.75 1.25
CA PRO A 182 1.79 13.15 1.54
C PRO A 182 1.66 13.51 3.03
N CYS A 183 2.48 14.45 3.47
CA CYS A 183 2.41 15.01 4.81
C CYS A 183 1.07 15.71 5.07
N THR A 184 0.48 15.49 6.25
CA THR A 184 -0.76 16.19 6.60
C THR A 184 -0.51 17.70 6.76
N GLY A 185 -1.11 18.53 5.90
CA GLY A 185 -1.10 19.99 6.01
C GLY A 185 0.20 20.69 5.58
N ASP A 186 1.20 19.97 5.07
CA ASP A 186 2.46 20.54 4.56
C ASP A 186 2.84 19.87 3.22
N GLN A 187 2.97 20.63 2.13
CA GLN A 187 3.58 20.12 0.88
C GLN A 187 5.11 20.26 0.98
N LEU A 188 5.77 19.13 1.23
CA LEU A 188 7.22 19.05 1.47
C LEU A 188 8.01 18.28 0.40
N PHE A 189 7.30 17.68 -0.55
CA PHE A 189 7.84 17.03 -1.73
C PHE A 189 6.79 17.10 -2.86
N GLU A 190 7.22 16.83 -4.09
CA GLU A 190 6.31 16.54 -5.21
C GLU A 190 6.01 15.04 -5.22
N ASP A 191 4.76 14.66 -5.47
CA ASP A 191 4.36 13.25 -5.53
C ASP A 191 4.51 12.72 -6.95
N MET A 192 4.93 11.47 -7.10
CA MET A 192 5.00 10.84 -8.41
C MET A 192 3.59 10.69 -8.99
N ILE A 193 3.45 10.96 -10.29
CA ILE A 193 2.20 10.75 -11.02
C ILE A 193 2.28 9.37 -11.67
N TYR A 194 1.57 8.40 -11.11
CA TYR A 194 1.71 6.99 -11.50
C TYR A 194 1.07 6.73 -12.87
N ALA A 195 -0.19 7.12 -13.05
CA ALA A 195 -0.95 6.92 -14.29
C ALA A 195 -1.93 8.08 -14.51
N PRO A 196 -2.52 8.26 -15.71
CA PRO A 196 -3.44 9.36 -15.98
C PRO A 196 -4.62 9.46 -15.00
N GLU A 197 -5.07 8.33 -14.46
CA GLU A 197 -6.14 8.27 -13.45
C GLU A 197 -5.62 8.15 -12.01
N ILE A 198 -4.30 7.99 -11.84
CA ILE A 198 -3.62 7.79 -10.56
C ILE A 198 -2.59 8.91 -10.37
N GLN A 199 -3.06 10.05 -9.89
CA GLN A 199 -2.29 11.31 -9.91
C GLN A 199 -1.38 11.53 -8.71
N ASP A 200 -1.49 10.70 -7.67
CA ASP A 200 -0.70 10.79 -6.44
C ASP A 200 -0.62 9.43 -5.73
N THR A 201 0.20 9.34 -4.68
CA THR A 201 0.42 8.12 -3.90
C THR A 201 -0.85 7.66 -3.17
N ASN A 202 -1.72 8.56 -2.71
CA ASN A 202 -2.97 8.14 -2.06
C ASN A 202 -3.91 7.50 -3.08
N ALA A 203 -4.07 8.10 -4.26
CA ALA A 203 -4.82 7.53 -5.36
C ALA A 203 -4.23 6.17 -5.78
N TYR A 204 -2.91 6.03 -5.77
CA TYR A 204 -2.24 4.77 -6.06
C TYR A 204 -2.63 3.68 -5.06
N PHE A 205 -2.49 3.93 -3.76
CA PHE A 205 -2.92 2.96 -2.74
C PHE A 205 -4.44 2.74 -2.70
N GLU A 206 -5.26 3.77 -2.94
CA GLU A 206 -6.72 3.60 -3.08
C GLU A 206 -7.06 2.65 -4.23
N SER A 207 -6.34 2.76 -5.36
CA SER A 207 -6.54 1.87 -6.51
C SER A 207 -6.30 0.39 -6.21
N TRP A 208 -5.38 0.09 -5.27
CA TRP A 208 -5.13 -1.29 -4.83
C TRP A 208 -6.36 -1.89 -4.15
N GLY A 209 -6.97 -1.10 -3.26
CA GLY A 209 -8.19 -1.48 -2.57
C GLY A 209 -9.38 -1.62 -3.51
N ILE A 210 -9.55 -0.67 -4.42
CA ILE A 210 -10.63 -0.67 -5.42
C ILE A 210 -10.57 -1.96 -6.25
N GLN A 211 -9.43 -2.25 -6.87
CA GLN A 211 -9.28 -3.42 -7.75
C GLN A 211 -9.42 -4.74 -6.98
N ALA A 212 -8.90 -4.81 -5.75
CA ALA A 212 -9.13 -5.97 -4.88
C ALA A 212 -10.60 -6.18 -4.52
N ALA A 213 -11.35 -5.12 -4.22
CA ALA A 213 -12.78 -5.21 -3.92
C ALA A 213 -13.61 -5.55 -5.16
N GLU A 214 -13.33 -4.95 -6.32
CA GLU A 214 -14.00 -5.28 -7.57
C GLU A 214 -13.79 -6.75 -7.95
N TYR A 215 -12.55 -7.26 -7.81
CA TYR A 215 -12.25 -8.66 -8.01
C TYR A 215 -13.05 -9.54 -7.04
N LEU A 216 -13.07 -9.19 -5.75
CA LEU A 216 -13.85 -9.95 -4.75
C LEU A 216 -15.34 -10.00 -5.11
N ILE A 217 -15.91 -8.86 -5.50
CA ILE A 217 -17.33 -8.75 -5.88
C ILE A 217 -17.61 -9.65 -7.08
N ALA A 218 -16.77 -9.59 -8.12
CA ALA A 218 -16.90 -10.42 -9.31
C ALA A 218 -16.76 -11.92 -8.98
N GLN A 219 -15.73 -12.29 -8.23
CA GLN A 219 -15.43 -13.68 -7.84
C GLN A 219 -16.50 -14.31 -6.95
N SER A 220 -17.20 -13.49 -6.14
CA SER A 220 -18.21 -13.95 -5.19
C SER A 220 -19.64 -13.84 -5.70
N ASP A 221 -19.85 -13.50 -6.98
CA ASP A 221 -21.16 -13.16 -7.56
C ASP A 221 -21.91 -12.09 -6.72
N GLY A 222 -21.17 -11.14 -6.16
CA GLY A 222 -21.67 -10.07 -5.30
C GLY A 222 -22.24 -10.53 -3.96
N LYS A 223 -21.70 -11.62 -3.38
CA LYS A 223 -22.22 -12.24 -2.13
C LYS A 223 -21.15 -12.51 -1.07
N ALA A 224 -20.03 -11.79 -1.13
CA ALA A 224 -18.94 -12.01 -0.19
C ALA A 224 -19.32 -11.65 1.26
N LYS A 225 -19.09 -12.58 2.19
CA LYS A 225 -18.99 -12.31 3.63
C LYS A 225 -17.52 -12.22 4.01
N VAL A 226 -17.00 -11.01 4.11
CA VAL A 226 -15.56 -10.75 4.16
C VAL A 226 -15.08 -10.40 5.57
N ILE A 227 -13.98 -11.01 5.97
CA ILE A 227 -13.15 -10.51 7.08
C ILE A 227 -12.10 -9.57 6.49
N VAL A 228 -12.04 -8.34 6.98
CA VAL A 228 -11.12 -7.30 6.46
C VAL A 228 -9.95 -7.14 7.42
N ASN A 229 -8.72 -7.12 6.91
CA ASN A 229 -7.53 -6.80 7.71
C ASN A 229 -7.20 -5.31 7.57
N GLU A 230 -7.31 -4.54 8.65
CA GLU A 230 -7.17 -3.07 8.66
C GLU A 230 -5.89 -2.62 9.40
N GLY A 231 -4.88 -2.22 8.64
CA GLY A 231 -3.66 -1.60 9.15
C GLY A 231 -3.82 -0.11 9.47
N THR A 232 -3.08 0.41 10.44
CA THR A 232 -3.12 1.85 10.78
C THR A 232 -1.92 2.65 10.30
N ASP A 233 -0.84 1.98 9.86
CA ASP A 233 0.33 2.63 9.26
C ASP A 233 -0.04 3.25 7.90
N SER A 234 0.64 4.33 7.51
CA SER A 234 0.20 5.29 6.48
C SER A 234 -0.23 4.69 5.14
N VAL A 235 0.37 3.57 4.71
CA VAL A 235 0.01 2.87 3.47
C VAL A 235 -1.39 2.24 3.51
N PHE A 236 -1.87 1.78 4.65
CA PHE A 236 -3.06 0.94 4.72
C PHE A 236 -4.40 1.68 4.72
N PRO A 237 -4.56 2.85 5.38
CA PRO A 237 -5.81 3.61 5.32
C PRO A 237 -6.31 3.92 3.90
N PRO A 238 -5.49 4.38 2.92
CA PRO A 238 -5.98 4.56 1.55
C PRO A 238 -6.38 3.24 0.88
N VAL A 239 -5.61 2.15 1.06
CA VAL A 239 -5.99 0.81 0.54
C VAL A 239 -7.34 0.37 1.11
N GLN A 240 -7.54 0.52 2.42
CA GLN A 240 -8.82 0.17 3.07
C GLN A 240 -9.96 1.03 2.58
N LYS A 241 -9.73 2.34 2.42
CA LYS A 241 -10.74 3.25 1.90
C LYS A 241 -11.19 2.79 0.51
N GLY A 242 -10.26 2.53 -0.41
CA GLY A 242 -10.58 2.04 -1.75
C GLY A 242 -11.34 0.73 -1.74
N PHE A 243 -10.96 -0.20 -0.85
CA PHE A 243 -11.64 -1.50 -0.70
C PHE A 243 -13.07 -1.33 -0.15
N MET A 244 -13.23 -0.59 0.94
CA MET A 244 -14.49 -0.43 1.66
C MET A 244 -15.50 0.43 0.89
N ASP A 245 -15.05 1.51 0.25
CA ASP A 245 -15.91 2.38 -0.58
C ASP A 245 -16.48 1.58 -1.76
N THR A 246 -15.65 0.76 -2.40
CA THR A 246 -16.06 -0.14 -3.49
C THR A 246 -17.01 -1.22 -3.00
N LEU A 247 -16.70 -1.88 -1.89
CA LEU A 247 -17.52 -2.95 -1.33
C LEU A 247 -18.91 -2.46 -0.89
N THR A 248 -19.03 -1.19 -0.46
CA THR A 248 -20.32 -0.56 -0.13
C THR A 248 -21.29 -0.53 -1.32
N GLY A 249 -20.77 -0.53 -2.54
CA GLY A 249 -21.57 -0.64 -3.77
C GLY A 249 -22.18 -2.05 -3.99
N CYS A 250 -21.68 -3.07 -3.30
CA CYS A 250 -22.15 -4.45 -3.40
C CYS A 250 -23.24 -4.75 -2.37
N SER A 251 -24.51 -4.62 -2.75
CA SER A 251 -25.66 -4.84 -1.84
C SER A 251 -25.76 -6.24 -1.23
N GLY A 252 -25.12 -7.25 -1.83
CA GLY A 252 -25.07 -8.62 -1.30
C GLY A 252 -23.78 -8.95 -0.54
N CYS A 253 -22.81 -8.04 -0.51
CA CYS A 253 -21.57 -8.21 0.24
C CYS A 253 -21.71 -7.65 1.66
N GLU A 254 -21.03 -8.27 2.61
CA GLU A 254 -21.07 -7.92 4.03
C GLU A 254 -19.67 -8.04 4.62
N VAL A 255 -19.21 -7.01 5.34
CA VAL A 255 -18.06 -7.13 6.23
C VAL A 255 -18.54 -7.77 7.53
N VAL A 256 -18.13 -9.00 7.78
CA VAL A 256 -18.57 -9.76 8.97
C VAL A 256 -17.70 -9.48 10.18
N ASP A 257 -16.42 -9.15 9.98
CA ASP A 257 -15.51 -8.74 11.05
C ASP A 257 -14.27 -8.04 10.49
N THR A 258 -13.53 -7.37 11.37
CA THR A 258 -12.29 -6.66 11.06
C THR A 258 -11.16 -7.09 11.99
N VAL A 259 -9.99 -7.35 11.40
CA VAL A 259 -8.74 -7.60 12.11
C VAL A 259 -7.85 -6.37 11.99
N THR A 260 -7.82 -5.54 13.03
CA THR A 260 -6.91 -4.37 13.03
C THR A 260 -5.46 -4.78 13.21
N PHE A 261 -4.50 -4.03 12.69
CA PHE A 261 -3.07 -4.29 12.91
C PHE A 261 -2.18 -3.05 12.74
N THR A 262 -0.93 -3.19 13.17
CA THR A 262 0.17 -2.28 12.86
C THR A 262 1.30 -3.06 12.19
N MET A 263 2.25 -2.38 11.56
CA MET A 263 3.51 -2.96 11.06
C MET A 263 4.22 -3.79 12.14
N ALA A 264 4.22 -3.32 13.39
CA ALA A 264 4.86 -4.02 14.51
C ALA A 264 4.19 -5.38 14.85
N ASP A 265 2.93 -5.60 14.43
CA ASP A 265 2.22 -6.85 14.66
C ASP A 265 2.61 -7.95 13.65
N GLN A 266 3.28 -7.59 12.55
CA GLN A 266 3.59 -8.45 11.41
C GLN A 266 4.89 -9.26 11.59
N VAL A 267 5.00 -9.95 12.72
CA VAL A 267 6.13 -10.86 13.00
C VAL A 267 5.65 -12.32 12.93
N PRO A 268 6.54 -13.29 12.63
CA PRO A 268 6.17 -14.71 12.61
C PRO A 268 5.50 -15.15 13.91
N ASN A 269 4.31 -15.75 13.80
CA ASN A 269 3.45 -16.13 14.94
C ASN A 269 3.04 -14.97 15.87
N GLY A 270 3.13 -13.74 15.40
CA GLY A 270 2.88 -12.51 16.15
C GLY A 270 1.40 -12.15 16.37
N PRO A 271 1.14 -10.96 16.93
CA PRO A 271 -0.20 -10.53 17.33
C PRO A 271 -1.22 -10.49 16.19
N TRP A 272 -0.82 -10.12 14.96
CA TRP A 272 -1.74 -10.08 13.83
C TRP A 272 -2.30 -11.46 13.48
N ILE A 273 -1.44 -12.46 13.21
CA ILE A 273 -1.90 -13.79 12.77
C ILE A 273 -2.69 -14.51 13.87
N GLN A 274 -2.41 -14.27 15.14
CA GLN A 274 -3.20 -14.82 16.25
C GLN A 274 -4.61 -14.22 16.28
N ARG A 275 -4.76 -12.91 16.03
CA ARG A 275 -6.08 -12.26 15.93
C ARG A 275 -6.84 -12.76 14.71
N LEU A 276 -6.20 -12.85 13.54
CA LEU A 276 -6.83 -13.40 12.34
C LEU A 276 -7.41 -14.80 12.57
N ARG A 277 -6.63 -15.71 13.17
CA ARG A 277 -7.10 -17.06 13.51
C ARG A 277 -8.29 -17.03 14.47
N ALA A 278 -8.26 -16.17 15.48
CA ALA A 278 -9.37 -16.04 16.43
C ALA A 278 -10.64 -15.50 15.75
N THR A 279 -10.50 -14.50 14.88
CA THR A 279 -11.59 -13.91 14.10
C THR A 279 -12.20 -14.93 13.12
N LEU A 280 -11.37 -15.73 12.44
CA LEU A 280 -11.85 -16.82 11.57
C LEU A 280 -12.68 -17.85 12.33
N VAL A 281 -12.28 -18.22 13.56
CA VAL A 281 -13.06 -19.13 14.43
C VAL A 281 -14.38 -18.51 14.88
N GLN A 282 -14.42 -17.19 15.11
CA GLN A 282 -15.61 -16.48 15.55
C GLN A 282 -16.62 -16.24 14.42
N ASN A 283 -16.16 -16.27 13.17
CA ASN A 283 -16.96 -16.00 11.98
C ASN A 283 -16.92 -17.21 11.00
N PRO A 284 -17.49 -18.37 11.39
CA PRO A 284 -17.43 -19.59 10.58
C PRO A 284 -18.24 -19.52 9.27
N ASP A 285 -19.05 -18.48 9.09
CA ASP A 285 -19.82 -18.20 7.88
C ASP A 285 -19.13 -17.20 6.94
N ALA A 286 -17.93 -16.73 7.27
CA ALA A 286 -17.11 -15.94 6.36
C ALA A 286 -16.78 -16.76 5.10
N THR A 287 -16.95 -16.12 3.94
CA THR A 287 -16.66 -16.72 2.61
C THR A 287 -15.45 -16.09 1.96
N ALA A 288 -14.97 -14.96 2.48
CA ALA A 288 -13.79 -14.29 1.97
C ALA A 288 -12.94 -13.67 3.08
N VAL A 289 -11.66 -13.46 2.78
CA VAL A 289 -10.75 -12.64 3.57
C VAL A 289 -10.01 -11.69 2.65
N PHE A 290 -9.97 -10.41 3.02
CA PHE A 290 -9.07 -9.43 2.42
C PHE A 290 -7.82 -9.26 3.28
N ILE A 291 -6.65 -9.49 2.69
CA ILE A 291 -5.35 -9.30 3.33
C ILE A 291 -4.53 -8.31 2.47
N PRO A 292 -4.10 -7.15 3.00
CA PRO A 292 -3.60 -6.07 2.16
C PRO A 292 -2.14 -6.22 1.67
N SER A 293 -1.46 -7.34 1.97
CA SER A 293 -0.08 -7.53 1.52
C SER A 293 0.29 -9.00 1.32
N ASP A 294 1.26 -9.24 0.44
CA ASP A 294 1.81 -10.56 0.13
C ASP A 294 2.50 -11.20 1.34
N ASN A 295 3.26 -10.41 2.10
CA ASN A 295 3.94 -10.88 3.30
C ASN A 295 2.94 -11.42 4.34
N MET A 296 1.84 -10.70 4.58
CA MET A 296 0.80 -11.16 5.49
C MET A 296 0.10 -12.41 4.95
N SER A 297 -0.26 -12.39 3.67
CA SER A 297 -0.98 -13.49 3.01
C SER A 297 -0.17 -14.79 3.04
N VAL A 298 1.09 -14.74 2.60
CA VAL A 298 1.90 -15.93 2.35
C VAL A 298 2.92 -16.17 3.46
N THR A 299 3.86 -15.24 3.66
CA THR A 299 4.99 -15.42 4.59
C THR A 299 4.54 -15.60 6.05
N LEU A 300 3.55 -14.83 6.49
CA LEU A 300 2.99 -14.92 7.85
C LEU A 300 1.84 -15.93 7.97
N GLY A 301 1.46 -16.58 6.87
CA GLY A 301 0.51 -17.69 6.83
C GLY A 301 -0.97 -17.28 6.92
N GLY A 302 -1.33 -16.06 6.55
CA GLY A 302 -2.72 -15.58 6.56
C GLY A 302 -3.63 -16.39 5.64
N ALA A 303 -3.21 -16.58 4.39
CA ALA A 303 -3.93 -17.37 3.40
C ALA A 303 -4.13 -18.80 3.89
N ARG A 304 -3.06 -19.42 4.42
CA ARG A 304 -3.14 -20.77 4.98
C ARG A 304 -4.12 -20.85 6.16
N ALA A 305 -4.10 -19.88 7.06
CA ALA A 305 -5.05 -19.85 8.18
C ALA A 305 -6.50 -19.71 7.70
N ALA A 306 -6.73 -18.92 6.65
CA ALA A 306 -8.04 -18.77 6.03
C ALA A 306 -8.53 -20.08 5.40
N GLN A 307 -7.66 -20.78 4.65
CA GLN A 307 -7.96 -22.09 4.05
C GLN A 307 -8.18 -23.20 5.11
N GLU A 308 -7.48 -23.14 6.25
CA GLU A 308 -7.70 -24.06 7.36
C GLU A 308 -9.06 -23.85 8.04
N ALA A 309 -9.56 -22.62 8.06
CA ALA A 309 -10.89 -22.30 8.58
C ALA A 309 -12.00 -22.70 7.61
N ASN A 310 -11.80 -22.47 6.32
CA ASN A 310 -12.70 -22.83 5.24
C ASN A 310 -11.89 -23.13 3.96
N PRO A 311 -11.84 -24.38 3.45
CA PRO A 311 -11.10 -24.74 2.24
C PRO A 311 -11.60 -24.07 0.95
N ASP A 312 -12.79 -23.50 0.96
CA ASP A 312 -13.38 -22.76 -0.16
C ASP A 312 -13.28 -21.23 0.06
N MET A 313 -12.51 -20.78 1.05
CA MET A 313 -12.37 -19.35 1.35
C MET A 313 -11.74 -18.62 0.17
N VAL A 314 -12.41 -17.54 -0.28
CA VAL A 314 -11.84 -16.62 -1.25
C VAL A 314 -10.82 -15.72 -0.55
N VAL A 315 -9.55 -15.88 -0.86
CA VAL A 315 -8.46 -15.07 -0.28
C VAL A 315 -8.04 -14.02 -1.30
N ILE A 316 -8.44 -12.77 -1.08
CA ILE A 316 -8.02 -11.65 -1.90
C ILE A 316 -6.86 -10.93 -1.23
N ASN A 317 -5.74 -10.90 -1.95
CA ASN A 317 -4.55 -10.19 -1.53
C ASN A 317 -4.52 -8.80 -2.18
N GLY A 318 -4.41 -7.73 -1.39
CA GLY A 318 -4.25 -6.36 -1.87
C GLY A 318 -2.81 -5.95 -2.17
N GLY A 319 -1.85 -6.89 -2.12
CA GLY A 319 -0.42 -6.65 -2.27
C GLY A 319 0.07 -6.47 -3.72
N SER A 320 1.38 -6.38 -3.85
CA SER A 320 2.12 -5.91 -5.03
C SER A 320 2.42 -6.97 -6.09
N GLY A 321 2.22 -8.25 -5.80
CA GLY A 321 2.64 -9.31 -6.72
C GLY A 321 4.11 -9.69 -6.59
N THR A 322 4.68 -9.63 -5.39
CA THR A 322 5.99 -10.21 -5.06
C THR A 322 6.06 -11.69 -5.44
N SER A 323 7.28 -12.23 -5.53
CA SER A 323 7.49 -13.67 -5.77
C SER A 323 6.76 -14.57 -4.78
N SER A 324 6.63 -14.13 -3.52
CA SER A 324 5.87 -14.85 -2.50
C SER A 324 4.37 -14.84 -2.79
N GLY A 325 3.81 -13.68 -3.18
CA GLY A 325 2.40 -13.55 -3.58
C GLY A 325 2.07 -14.41 -4.79
N ILE A 326 2.89 -14.33 -5.84
CA ILE A 326 2.77 -15.15 -7.06
C ILE A 326 2.80 -16.64 -6.74
N THR A 327 3.68 -17.05 -5.82
CA THR A 327 3.74 -18.44 -5.35
C THR A 327 2.46 -18.84 -4.60
N GLY A 328 1.90 -17.94 -3.78
CA GLY A 328 0.63 -18.15 -3.09
C GLY A 328 -0.54 -18.39 -4.05
N VAL A 329 -0.62 -17.62 -5.14
CA VAL A 329 -1.62 -17.83 -6.20
C VAL A 329 -1.40 -19.17 -6.90
N ARG A 330 -0.15 -19.46 -7.30
CA ARG A 330 0.20 -20.72 -7.97
C ARG A 330 -0.15 -21.96 -7.14
N ASN A 331 0.02 -21.88 -5.83
CA ASN A 331 -0.31 -22.97 -4.91
C ASN A 331 -1.81 -23.10 -4.61
N GLY A 332 -2.63 -22.13 -5.03
CA GLY A 332 -4.06 -22.06 -4.73
C GLY A 332 -4.38 -21.63 -3.30
N ASP A 333 -3.39 -21.17 -2.53
CA ASP A 333 -3.62 -20.64 -1.18
C ASP A 333 -4.27 -19.25 -1.24
N VAL A 334 -3.88 -18.46 -2.24
CA VAL A 334 -4.41 -17.11 -2.53
C VAL A 334 -5.26 -17.20 -3.80
N THR A 335 -6.50 -16.70 -3.77
CA THR A 335 -7.38 -16.73 -4.94
C THR A 335 -6.91 -15.75 -6.01
N ALA A 336 -6.57 -14.53 -5.60
CA ALA A 336 -6.01 -13.51 -6.48
C ALA A 336 -5.24 -12.46 -5.71
N ILE A 337 -4.31 -11.81 -6.42
CA ILE A 337 -3.68 -10.54 -6.03
C ILE A 337 -4.41 -9.46 -6.82
N GLY A 338 -5.13 -8.58 -6.12
CA GLY A 338 -5.96 -7.55 -6.75
C GLY A 338 -5.18 -6.34 -7.25
N ALA A 339 -3.94 -6.16 -6.80
CA ALA A 339 -3.19 -4.92 -6.99
C ALA A 339 -1.73 -5.14 -7.45
N ALA A 340 -1.48 -6.20 -8.23
CA ALA A 340 -0.14 -6.50 -8.72
C ALA A 340 0.39 -5.35 -9.60
N HIS A 341 1.68 -5.03 -9.48
CA HIS A 341 2.32 -3.97 -10.25
C HIS A 341 3.83 -4.23 -10.40
N ASP A 342 4.42 -3.67 -11.45
CA ASP A 342 5.82 -3.88 -11.76
C ASP A 342 6.73 -2.96 -10.91
N ALA A 343 7.35 -3.54 -9.89
CA ALA A 343 8.25 -2.83 -8.99
C ALA A 343 9.50 -2.27 -9.71
N GLY A 344 9.94 -2.89 -10.82
CA GLY A 344 11.05 -2.40 -11.62
C GLY A 344 10.69 -1.10 -12.33
N TRP A 345 9.48 -1.02 -12.87
CA TRP A 345 8.96 0.19 -13.53
C TRP A 345 8.93 1.38 -12.56
N ILE A 346 8.51 1.18 -11.30
CA ILE A 346 8.51 2.24 -10.27
C ILE A 346 9.90 2.90 -10.14
N GLY A 347 10.98 2.12 -10.18
CA GLY A 347 12.34 2.65 -10.10
C GLY A 347 12.72 3.54 -11.29
N TYR A 348 12.39 3.11 -12.52
CA TYR A 348 12.65 3.88 -13.74
C TYR A 348 11.82 5.17 -13.78
N ALA A 349 10.53 5.06 -13.47
CA ALA A 349 9.59 6.17 -13.38
C ALA A 349 10.07 7.23 -12.37
N ALA A 350 10.54 6.80 -11.20
CA ALA A 350 11.06 7.72 -10.19
C ALA A 350 12.29 8.50 -10.68
N ILE A 351 13.17 7.87 -11.47
CA ILE A 351 14.33 8.56 -12.06
C ILE A 351 13.89 9.52 -13.17
N ASP A 352 12.92 9.17 -14.03
CA ASP A 352 12.37 10.11 -15.03
C ASP A 352 11.70 11.32 -14.37
N SER A 353 10.87 11.07 -13.36
CA SER A 353 10.22 12.10 -12.56
C SER A 353 11.25 13.03 -11.89
N VAL A 354 12.33 12.50 -11.30
CA VAL A 354 13.43 13.33 -10.78
C VAL A 354 14.13 14.12 -11.89
N ASN A 355 14.36 13.51 -13.06
CA ASN A 355 14.96 14.18 -14.21
C ASN A 355 14.14 15.41 -14.64
N ARG A 356 12.80 15.29 -14.66
CA ARG A 356 11.86 16.40 -14.91
C ARG A 356 11.97 17.49 -13.85
N LEU A 357 11.95 17.13 -12.57
CA LEU A 357 12.10 18.10 -11.48
C LEU A 357 13.42 18.88 -11.59
N LEU A 358 14.52 18.18 -11.93
CA LEU A 358 15.84 18.80 -12.11
C LEU A 358 15.92 19.70 -13.37
N ALA A 359 15.13 19.41 -14.39
CA ALA A 359 14.97 20.24 -15.59
C ALA A 359 13.99 21.42 -15.37
N GLY A 360 13.23 21.42 -14.28
CA GLY A 360 12.18 22.39 -14.02
C GLY A 360 10.93 22.17 -14.87
N GLU A 361 10.72 20.94 -15.35
CA GLU A 361 9.53 20.51 -16.08
C GLU A 361 8.46 19.98 -15.11
N GLU A 362 7.20 19.95 -15.59
CA GLU A 362 6.11 19.33 -14.83
C GLU A 362 6.26 17.81 -14.81
N LEU A 363 5.84 17.19 -13.69
CA LEU A 363 5.69 15.75 -13.61
C LEU A 363 4.55 15.30 -14.54
N VAL A 364 4.69 14.10 -15.09
CA VAL A 364 3.71 13.51 -16.01
C VAL A 364 3.37 12.10 -15.56
N PRO A 365 2.22 11.54 -15.97
CA PRO A 365 1.91 10.14 -15.74
C PRO A 365 2.99 9.20 -16.29
N GLU A 366 3.48 8.30 -15.44
CA GLU A 366 4.56 7.35 -15.75
C GLU A 366 4.04 6.03 -16.36
N GLY A 367 2.74 5.83 -16.33
CA GLY A 367 2.03 4.67 -16.87
C GLY A 367 1.83 3.50 -15.89
N ILE A 368 2.31 3.64 -14.66
CA ILE A 368 2.24 2.62 -13.62
C ILE A 368 0.81 2.51 -13.09
N GLY A 369 0.22 1.34 -13.27
CA GLY A 369 -1.05 1.00 -12.67
C GLY A 369 -1.03 -0.40 -12.10
N VAL A 370 -2.13 -0.79 -11.48
CA VAL A 370 -2.30 -2.12 -10.89
C VAL A 370 -3.14 -3.03 -11.77
N ILE A 371 -2.89 -4.33 -11.68
CA ILE A 371 -3.64 -5.37 -12.37
C ILE A 371 -3.96 -6.53 -11.43
N ALA A 372 -5.02 -7.26 -11.74
CA ALA A 372 -5.30 -8.51 -11.05
C ALA A 372 -4.42 -9.66 -11.59
N VAL A 373 -3.92 -10.48 -10.68
CA VAL A 373 -3.24 -11.75 -10.97
C VAL A 373 -3.98 -12.88 -10.27
N ASP A 374 -4.41 -13.88 -11.02
CA ASP A 374 -5.06 -15.09 -10.53
C ASP A 374 -4.46 -16.33 -11.21
N ALA A 375 -5.01 -17.53 -10.98
CA ALA A 375 -4.46 -18.76 -11.54
C ALA A 375 -4.54 -18.85 -13.07
N GLU A 376 -5.45 -18.10 -13.70
CA GLU A 376 -5.76 -18.14 -15.13
C GLU A 376 -5.25 -16.88 -15.86
N ASN A 377 -5.11 -15.76 -15.14
CA ASN A 377 -4.80 -14.46 -15.69
C ASN A 377 -3.53 -13.85 -15.07
N ASN A 378 -2.62 -13.40 -15.94
CA ASN A 378 -1.39 -12.66 -15.60
C ASN A 378 -0.41 -13.35 -14.63
N LEU A 379 -0.64 -14.62 -14.27
CA LEU A 379 0.33 -15.40 -13.52
C LEU A 379 1.60 -15.59 -14.36
N PRO A 380 2.79 -15.19 -13.87
CA PRO A 380 4.04 -15.48 -14.57
C PRO A 380 4.20 -16.99 -14.83
N GLU A 381 4.84 -17.38 -15.92
CA GLU A 381 5.12 -18.81 -16.17
C GLU A 381 6.20 -19.36 -15.22
N ALA A 382 7.22 -18.55 -14.94
CA ALA A 382 8.29 -18.91 -14.02
C ALA A 382 7.80 -18.91 -12.56
N SER A 383 8.31 -19.84 -11.76
CA SER A 383 8.16 -19.80 -10.30
C SER A 383 9.12 -18.79 -9.69
N ASP A 384 8.80 -18.32 -8.48
CA ASP A 384 9.70 -17.50 -7.65
C ASP A 384 10.10 -16.14 -8.26
N VAL A 385 9.33 -15.65 -9.23
CA VAL A 385 9.45 -14.29 -9.81
C VAL A 385 8.28 -13.42 -9.37
N PRO A 386 8.47 -12.10 -9.20
CA PRO A 386 7.36 -11.17 -9.02
C PRO A 386 6.54 -11.04 -10.31
N TYR A 387 5.41 -10.33 -10.22
CA TYR A 387 4.72 -9.83 -11.40
C TYR A 387 5.62 -8.86 -12.16
N GLU A 388 5.60 -8.99 -13.49
CA GLU A 388 6.26 -8.09 -14.43
C GLU A 388 5.21 -7.65 -15.45
N SER A 389 5.20 -6.36 -15.79
CA SER A 389 4.24 -5.82 -16.74
C SER A 389 4.51 -6.37 -18.15
N LYS A 390 3.44 -6.50 -18.94
CA LYS A 390 3.55 -6.80 -20.38
C LYS A 390 3.99 -5.58 -21.20
N VAL A 391 3.98 -4.38 -20.61
CA VAL A 391 4.46 -3.15 -21.23
C VAL A 391 5.99 -3.18 -21.28
N ASP A 392 6.59 -2.95 -22.45
CA ASP A 392 8.04 -2.80 -22.60
C ASP A 392 8.48 -1.40 -22.14
N TRP A 393 8.28 -1.13 -20.84
CA TRP A 393 8.52 0.17 -20.23
C TRP A 393 10.01 0.55 -20.27
N LYS A 394 10.91 -0.43 -20.11
CA LYS A 394 12.35 -0.20 -20.09
C LYS A 394 12.85 0.37 -21.41
N SER A 395 12.50 -0.27 -22.52
CA SER A 395 12.88 0.22 -23.85
C SER A 395 12.25 1.59 -24.16
N ALA A 396 11.04 1.85 -23.64
CA ALA A 396 10.38 3.15 -23.79
C ALA A 396 11.18 4.26 -23.09
N TYR A 397 11.61 4.05 -21.84
CA TYR A 397 12.46 5.00 -21.12
C TYR A 397 13.83 5.17 -21.75
N GLU A 398 14.50 4.08 -22.13
CA GLU A 398 15.81 4.16 -22.80
C GLU A 398 15.74 5.02 -24.07
N LYS A 399 14.66 4.88 -24.85
CA LYS A 399 14.38 5.71 -26.01
C LYS A 399 14.04 7.15 -25.66
N LEU A 400 13.25 7.38 -24.60
CA LEU A 400 12.91 8.73 -24.13
C LEU A 400 14.17 9.50 -23.71
N TRP A 401 15.11 8.84 -23.04
CA TRP A 401 16.38 9.40 -22.59
C TRP A 401 17.45 9.46 -23.68
N GLY A 402 17.29 8.69 -24.76
CA GLY A 402 18.26 8.60 -25.85
C GLY A 402 19.55 7.86 -25.48
N VAL A 403 19.43 6.80 -24.67
CA VAL A 403 20.55 6.03 -24.09
C VAL A 403 20.65 4.58 -24.62
N ASN A 404 19.92 4.29 -25.70
CA ASN A 404 19.79 2.98 -26.35
C ASN A 404 20.86 2.66 -27.41
#